data_AF-A0A259S495-F1
#
_entry.id   AF-A0A259S495-F1
#
_cell.length_a   1.000
_cell.length_b   1.000
_cell.length_c   1.000
_cell.angle_alpha   90.00
_cell.angle_beta   90.00
_cell.angle_gamma   90.00
#
_symmetry.space_group_name_H-M   'P 1'
#
loop_
_entity.id
_entity.type
_entity.pdbx_description
1 polymer ?
#
loop_
_entity_poly.entity_id
_entity_poly.type
_entity_poly.pdbx_seq_one_letter_code
_entity_poly.pdbx_strand_id
1 'polypeptide(L)' 'MSAAPEGRKLLRLEIRNAETPIERKPEWIKTKARMGPEYKALHSLVKDEGLHTVCQEAGCP' A
#
# COMPACT_ATOMS: atom_id res chain seq x y z
N MET A 1 21.10 4.95 21.55
CA MET A 1 20.53 3.89 20.68
C MET A 1 19.03 3.87 20.96
N SER A 2 18.21 4.36 20.03
CA SER A 2 16.77 4.50 20.26
C SER A 2 16.11 3.13 20.21
N ALA A 3 15.42 2.76 21.28
CA ALA A 3 14.70 1.50 21.41
C ALA A 3 13.68 1.34 20.27
N ALA A 4 13.70 0.19 19.60
CA ALA A 4 12.63 -0.21 18.71
C ALA A 4 11.32 -0.24 19.52
N PRO A 5 10.18 0.16 18.95
CA PRO A 5 8.91 0.11 19.66
C PRO A 5 8.50 -1.37 19.81
N GLU A 6 8.76 -1.94 20.98
CA GLU A 6 8.40 -3.32 21.35
C GLU A 6 6.86 -3.50 21.42
N GLY A 7 6.19 -3.50 20.28
CA GLY A 7 4.73 -3.69 20.19
C GLY A 7 3.87 -2.54 20.70
N ARG A 8 4.47 -1.40 21.09
CA ARG A 8 3.71 -0.19 21.44
C ARG A 8 3.04 0.38 20.20
N LYS A 9 1.70 0.51 20.22
CA LYS A 9 0.94 1.14 19.13
C LYS A 9 1.46 2.56 18.90
N LEU A 10 1.74 2.92 17.65
CA LEU A 10 2.15 4.26 17.24
C LEU A 10 0.96 5.24 17.19
N LEU A 11 -0.14 4.92 17.87
CA LEU A 11 -1.44 5.58 17.79
C LEU A 11 -1.34 7.10 17.99
N ARG A 12 -0.47 7.58 18.91
CA ARG A 12 -0.25 9.02 19.10
C ARG A 12 0.32 9.69 17.84
N LEU A 13 1.27 9.04 17.16
CA LEU A 13 1.89 9.57 15.94
C LEU A 13 0.90 9.52 14.76
N GLU A 14 0.14 8.43 14.64
CA GLU A 14 -0.88 8.28 13.59
C GLU A 14 -1.99 9.33 13.73
N ILE A 15 -2.48 9.58 14.96
CA ILE A 15 -3.44 10.65 15.24
C ILE A 15 -2.86 12.01 14.83
N ARG A 16 -1.63 12.32 15.25
CA ARG A 16 -0.97 13.58 14.88
C ARG A 16 -0.74 13.70 13.37
N ASN A 17 -0.40 12.62 12.68
CA ASN A 17 -0.23 12.64 11.23
C ASN A 17 -1.56 12.93 10.52
N ALA A 18 -2.69 12.43 11.05
CA ALA A 18 -4.01 12.67 10.51
C ALA A 18 -4.53 14.12 10.72
N GLU A 19 -3.89 14.90 11.61
CA GLU A 19 -4.17 16.34 11.75
C GLU A 19 -3.69 17.14 10.53
N THR A 20 -2.68 16.65 9.80
CA THR A 20 -2.24 17.22 8.53
C THR A 20 -3.15 16.71 7.40
N PRO A 21 -3.86 17.58 6.67
CA PRO A 21 -4.71 17.16 5.56
C PRO A 21 -3.88 16.51 4.45
N ILE A 22 -4.43 15.47 3.83
CA ILE A 22 -3.80 14.78 2.69
C ILE A 22 -3.59 15.76 1.54
N GLU A 23 -2.35 15.87 1.06
CA GLU A 23 -2.02 16.75 -0.04
C GLU A 23 -2.58 16.24 -1.37
N ARG A 24 -2.94 17.19 -2.22
CA ARG A 24 -3.31 16.87 -3.60
C ARG A 24 -2.06 16.41 -4.36
N LYS A 25 -2.14 15.23 -4.97
CA LYS A 25 -1.07 14.72 -5.84
C LYS A 25 -0.83 15.69 -7.01
N PRO A 26 0.44 15.98 -7.35
CA PRO A 26 0.75 16.85 -8.49
C PRO A 26 0.40 16.18 -9.83
N GLU A 27 0.23 16.99 -10.87
CA GLU A 27 -0.30 16.57 -12.17
C GLU A 27 0.53 15.51 -12.91
N TRP A 28 1.78 15.27 -12.53
CA TRP A 28 2.63 14.23 -13.13
C TRP A 28 2.48 12.85 -12.47
N ILE A 29 1.90 12.76 -11.27
CA ILE A 29 1.66 11.47 -10.58
C ILE A 29 0.30 10.95 -11.01
N LYS A 30 0.29 10.08 -12.03
CA LYS A 30 -0.92 9.51 -12.64
C LYS A 30 -0.75 8.01 -12.88
N THR A 31 -1.77 7.22 -12.51
CA THR A 31 -1.83 5.78 -12.78
C THR A 31 -2.10 5.54 -14.27
N LYS A 32 -1.32 4.64 -14.89
CA LYS A 32 -1.51 4.19 -16.29
C LYS A 32 -2.10 2.78 -16.41
N ALA A 33 -2.35 2.12 -15.28
CA ALA A 33 -2.67 0.70 -15.23
C ALA A 33 -3.88 0.33 -16.11
N ARG A 34 -3.75 -0.76 -16.89
CA ARG A 34 -4.84 -1.38 -17.64
C ARG A 34 -5.06 -2.78 -17.10
N MET A 35 -6.23 -3.04 -16.53
CA MET A 35 -6.56 -4.32 -15.89
C MET A 35 -7.01 -5.35 -16.94
N GLY A 36 -6.07 -5.71 -17.82
CA GLY A 36 -6.26 -6.64 -18.92
C GLY A 36 -6.29 -8.12 -18.50
N PRO A 37 -6.40 -9.03 -19.49
CA PRO A 37 -6.44 -10.48 -19.22
C PRO A 37 -5.21 -10.97 -18.45
N GLU A 38 -4.02 -10.48 -18.78
CA GLU A 38 -2.77 -10.85 -18.10
C GLU A 38 -2.77 -10.51 -16.60
N TYR A 39 -3.26 -9.32 -16.25
CA TYR A 39 -3.39 -8.92 -14.85
C TYR A 39 -4.33 -9.86 -14.10
N LYS A 40 -5.47 -10.20 -14.71
CA LYS A 40 -6.46 -11.09 -14.10
C LYS A 40 -5.91 -12.51 -13.95
N ALA A 41 -5.20 -13.02 -14.96
CA ALA A 41 -4.56 -14.33 -14.90
C ALA A 41 -3.54 -14.41 -13.76
N LEU A 42 -2.66 -13.41 -13.65
CA LEU A 42 -1.68 -13.34 -12.56
C LEU A 42 -2.36 -13.22 -11.19
N HIS A 43 -3.40 -12.39 -11.08
CA HIS A 43 -4.15 -12.22 -9.84
C HIS A 43 -4.82 -13.52 -9.40
N SER A 44 -5.44 -14.26 -10.33
CA SER A 44 -6.04 -15.57 -10.04
C SER A 44 -4.98 -16.57 -9.61
N LEU A 45 -3.87 -16.68 -10.35
CA LEU A 45 -2.77 -17.59 -10.00
C LEU A 45 -2.25 -17.35 -8.59
N VAL A 46 -1.95 -16.10 -8.23
CA VAL A 46 -1.47 -15.75 -6.89
C VAL A 46 -2.47 -16.19 -5.82
N LYS A 47 -3.77 -15.98 -6.05
CA LYS A 47 -4.82 -16.36 -5.12
C LYS A 47 -4.97 -17.88 -5.01
N ASP A 48 -4.96 -18.57 -6.13
CA ASP A 48 -5.19 -20.02 -6.21
C ASP A 48 -4.04 -20.80 -5.55
N GLU A 49 -2.81 -20.29 -5.67
CA GLU A 49 -1.62 -20.83 -5.00
C GLU A 49 -1.47 -20.35 -3.54
N GLY A 50 -2.40 -19.55 -3.02
CA GLY A 50 -2.33 -19.02 -1.65
C GLY A 50 -1.11 -18.12 -1.40
N LEU A 51 -0.65 -17.41 -2.42
CA LEU A 51 0.52 -16.54 -2.38
C LEU A 51 0.14 -15.08 -2.10
N HIS A 52 1.13 -14.31 -1.67
CA HIS A 52 1.03 -12.87 -1.48
C HIS A 52 2.10 -12.15 -2.31
N THR A 53 1.76 -10.98 -2.85
CA THR A 53 2.71 -10.13 -3.57
C THR A 53 2.79 -8.75 -2.92
N VAL A 54 4.00 -8.19 -2.85
CA VAL A 54 4.19 -6.81 -2.38
C VAL A 54 3.39 -5.81 -3.24
N CYS A 55 3.17 -6.13 -4.52
CA CYS A 55 2.35 -5.33 -5.42
C CYS A 55 0.92 -5.14 -4.90
N GLN A 56 0.31 -6.19 -4.33
CA GLN A 56 -1.04 -6.16 -3.77
C GLN A 56 -1.04 -5.63 -2.33
N GLU A 57 -0.15 -6.14 -1.47
CA GLU A 57 -0.16 -5.83 -0.04
C GLU A 57 0.24 -4.38 0.26
N ALA A 58 1.13 -3.78 -0.54
CA ALA A 58 1.59 -2.41 -0.33
C ALA A 58 0.73 -1.35 -1.07
N GLY A 59 -0.28 -1.76 -1.84
CA GLY A 59 -1.16 -0.85 -2.58
C GLY A 59 -0.41 -0.03 -3.64
N CYS A 60 0.50 -0.66 -4.39
CA CYS A 60 1.27 0.01 -5.44
C CYS A 60 0.34 0.54 -6.55
N PRO A 61 0.37 1.86 -6.88
CA PRO A 61 -0.60 2.51 -7.76
C PRO A 61 -0.35 2.36 -9.27
#